data_AF-A0A7R6QCL0-F1
#
_entry.id   AF-A0A7R6QCL0-F1
#
_cell.length_a   1.000
_cell.length_b   1.000
_cell.length_c   1.000
_cell.angle_alpha   90.00
_cell.angle_beta   90.00
_cell.angle_gamma   90.00
#
_symmetry.space_group_name_H-M   'P 1'
#
loop_
_entity.id
_entity.type
_entity.pdbx_description
1 polymer ?
#
loop_
_entity_poly.entity_id
_entity_poly.type
_entity_poly.pdbx_seq_one_letter_code
_entity_poly.pdbx_strand_id
1 'polypeptide(L)'
;MTTDTSTVRWFGRWEHACGDSGDDDWADEDTPEADQDDLAGQEDPTWYAEWSCDNCGASGDAYVTDGMPAYSDHVCGPEEAE
;
A
#
# COMPACT_ATOMS: atom_id res chain seq x y z
N MET A 1 -22.22 -7.98 -8.40
CA MET A 1 -21.65 -7.14 -7.33
C MET A 1 -20.22 -6.92 -7.74
N THR A 2 -19.88 -5.72 -8.19
CA THR A 2 -18.51 -5.39 -8.56
C THR A 2 -17.86 -4.88 -7.29
N THR A 3 -16.97 -5.69 -6.72
CA THR A 3 -16.08 -5.23 -5.66
C THR A 3 -15.22 -4.13 -6.25
N ASP A 4 -15.40 -2.90 -5.79
CA ASP A 4 -14.69 -1.74 -6.32
C ASP A 4 -13.46 -1.47 -5.45
N THR A 5 -12.37 -2.19 -5.73
CA THR A 5 -11.03 -1.97 -5.13
C THR A 5 -10.48 -0.58 -5.48
N SER A 6 -10.99 0.04 -6.54
CA SER A 6 -10.63 1.39 -6.98
C SER A 6 -10.97 2.51 -5.98
N THR A 7 -11.69 2.19 -4.90
CA THR A 7 -11.96 3.12 -3.79
C THR A 7 -10.94 3.04 -2.66
N VAL A 8 -9.99 2.10 -2.70
CA VAL A 8 -8.93 1.97 -1.71
C VAL A 8 -7.69 2.75 -2.12
N ARG A 9 -7.16 3.55 -1.20
CA ARG A 9 -5.92 4.32 -1.34
C ARG A 9 -4.94 3.94 -0.25
N TRP A 10 -3.69 3.77 -0.63
CA TRP A 10 -2.57 3.43 0.24
C TRP A 10 -1.68 4.64 0.46
N PHE A 11 -1.18 4.78 1.68
CA PHE A 11 -0.11 5.70 2.04
C PHE A 11 0.97 4.89 2.76
N GLY A 12 2.15 4.81 2.17
CA GLY A 12 3.24 4.02 2.72
C GLY A 12 4.49 4.82 2.98
N ARG A 13 5.24 4.34 3.96
CA ARG A 13 6.58 4.82 4.27
C ARG A 13 7.52 3.63 4.30
N TRP A 14 8.66 3.77 3.66
CA TRP A 14 9.77 2.84 3.80
C TRP A 14 10.89 3.47 4.61
N GLU A 15 11.64 2.62 5.29
CA GLU A 15 12.85 3.02 6.01
C GLU A 15 13.94 2.00 5.66
N HIS A 16 15.07 2.50 5.19
CA HIS A 16 16.21 1.68 4.83
C HIS A 16 17.28 1.71 5.93
N ALA A 17 18.06 0.63 6.03
CA ALA A 17 19.07 0.47 7.06
C ALA A 17 20.20 1.52 7.03
N CYS A 18 20.39 2.20 5.88
CA CYS A 18 21.34 3.31 5.76
C CYS A 18 20.84 4.62 6.41
N GLY A 19 19.60 4.64 6.91
CA GLY A 19 18.95 5.83 7.47
C GLY A 19 18.18 6.65 6.45
N ASP A 20 18.03 6.15 5.22
CA ASP A 20 17.17 6.75 4.21
C ASP A 20 15.71 6.31 4.42
N SER A 21 14.78 7.16 4.00
CA SER A 21 13.35 6.92 4.18
C SER A 21 12.58 7.77 3.20
N GLY A 22 11.54 7.19 2.59
CA GLY A 22 10.62 7.90 1.74
C GLY A 22 9.17 7.56 2.08
N ASP A 23 8.27 8.41 1.60
CA ASP A 23 6.83 8.23 1.68
C ASP A 23 6.22 8.37 0.29
N ASP A 24 5.17 7.60 0.03
CA ASP A 24 4.45 7.60 -1.25
C ASP A 24 2.98 7.20 -1.06
N ASP A 25 2.13 7.58 -2.01
CA ASP A 25 0.71 7.24 -2.04
C ASP A 25 0.29 6.59 -3.35
N TRP A 26 -0.36 5.43 -3.26
CA TRP A 26 -0.72 4.62 -4.42
C TRP A 26 -2.14 4.08 -4.34
N ALA A 27 -2.66 3.60 -5.47
CA ALA A 27 -3.98 2.95 -5.53
C ALA A 27 -3.89 1.47 -5.14
N ASP A 28 -5.00 0.85 -4.78
CA ASP A 28 -5.02 -0.61 -4.65
C ASP A 28 -4.60 -1.29 -5.96
N GLU A 29 -3.91 -2.42 -5.84
CA GLU A 29 -3.33 -3.19 -6.96
C GLU A 29 -2.15 -2.49 -7.68
N ASP A 30 -1.80 -1.26 -7.26
CA ASP A 30 -0.63 -0.54 -7.74
C ASP A 30 0.65 -1.00 -7.01
N THR A 31 1.80 -0.71 -7.62
CA THR A 31 3.11 -1.22 -7.19
C THR A 31 3.95 -0.06 -6.71
N PRO A 32 4.13 0.14 -5.39
CA PRO A 32 5.03 1.15 -4.88
C PRO A 32 6.48 0.78 -5.23
N GLU A 33 7.23 1.79 -5.67
CA GLU A 33 8.65 1.68 -6.00
C GLU A 33 9.39 2.80 -5.29
N ALA A 34 10.34 2.45 -4.42
CA ALA A 34 11.24 3.40 -3.80
C ALA A 34 12.24 3.87 -4.85
N ASP A 35 12.51 5.17 -4.88
CA ASP A 35 13.40 5.74 -5.88
C ASP A 35 14.78 5.08 -5.78
N GLN A 36 15.17 4.35 -6.84
CA GLN A 36 16.34 3.47 -6.79
C GLN A 36 17.66 4.25 -6.73
N ASP A 37 17.64 5.57 -6.99
CA ASP A 37 18.82 6.43 -6.82
C ASP A 37 19.29 6.45 -5.36
N ASP A 38 18.36 6.39 -4.40
CA ASP A 38 18.63 6.38 -2.96
C ASP A 38 19.07 4.99 -2.43
N LEU A 39 18.86 3.92 -3.21
CA LEU A 39 19.06 2.52 -2.80
C LEU A 39 20.23 1.80 -3.50
N ALA A 40 20.99 2.51 -4.34
CA ALA A 40 21.99 1.96 -5.27
C ALA A 40 22.77 0.73 -4.76
N GLY A 41 22.32 -0.46 -5.17
CA GLY A 41 22.98 -1.75 -4.96
C GLY A 41 22.62 -2.49 -3.66
N GLN A 42 21.50 -2.18 -3.02
CA GLN A 42 21.08 -2.81 -1.77
C GLN A 42 19.76 -3.59 -1.86
N GLU A 43 19.43 -4.29 -0.78
CA GLU A 43 18.20 -5.08 -0.64
C GLU A 43 16.98 -4.16 -0.73
N ASP A 44 15.93 -4.64 -1.39
CA ASP A 44 14.67 -3.93 -1.57
C ASP A 44 14.06 -3.55 -0.21
N PRO A 45 13.69 -2.27 0.04
CA PRO A 45 13.12 -1.87 1.31
C PRO A 45 11.74 -2.50 1.53
N THR A 46 11.36 -2.65 2.80
CA THR A 46 9.99 -2.98 3.16
C THR A 46 9.25 -1.70 3.50
N TRP A 47 8.08 -1.52 2.90
CA TRP A 47 7.18 -0.41 3.16
C TRP A 47 6.22 -0.80 4.28
N TYR A 48 6.04 0.10 5.25
CA TYR A 48 4.89 0.07 6.16
C TYR A 48 3.83 1.01 5.60
N ALA A 49 2.69 0.46 5.20
CA ALA A 49 1.65 1.21 4.51
C ALA A 49 0.29 1.07 5.19
N GLU A 50 -0.46 2.16 5.19
CA GLU A 50 -1.84 2.21 5.68
C GLU A 50 -2.77 2.49 4.51
N TRP A 51 -3.88 1.76 4.41
CA TRP A 51 -4.89 1.92 3.39
C TRP A 51 -6.20 2.43 3.97
N SER A 52 -6.99 3.10 3.13
CA SER A 52 -8.35 3.55 3.45
C SER A 52 -9.29 3.39 2.26
N CYS A 53 -10.49 2.81 2.47
CA CYS A 53 -11.59 2.80 1.49
C CYS A 53 -12.36 4.13 1.57
N ASP A 54 -12.31 4.94 0.52
CA ASP A 54 -13.04 6.22 0.41
C ASP A 54 -14.57 6.02 0.49
N ASN A 55 -15.06 4.85 0.04
CA ASN A 55 -16.49 4.57 -0.02
C ASN A 55 -17.12 4.24 1.35
N CYS A 56 -16.46 3.43 2.19
CA CYS A 56 -17.01 2.99 3.48
C CYS A 56 -16.28 3.57 4.70
N GLY A 57 -15.12 4.20 4.50
CA GLY A 57 -14.25 4.72 5.55
C GLY A 57 -13.47 3.65 6.33
N ALA A 58 -13.49 2.38 5.87
CA ALA A 58 -12.63 1.35 6.44
C ALA A 58 -11.15 1.69 6.20
N SER A 59 -10.30 1.22 7.09
CA SER A 59 -8.86 1.38 6.98
C SER A 59 -8.13 0.18 7.57
N GLY A 60 -6.87 0.02 7.22
CA GLY A 60 -5.99 -0.99 7.79
C GLY A 60 -4.54 -0.73 7.40
N ASP A 61 -3.62 -1.50 7.97
CA ASP A 61 -2.20 -1.42 7.69
C ASP A 61 -1.66 -2.75 7.13
N ALA A 62 -0.60 -2.67 6.33
CA ALA A 62 0.12 -3.83 5.84
C ALA A 62 1.59 -3.48 5.55
N TYR A 63 2.42 -4.53 5.53
CA TYR A 63 3.77 -4.43 4.99
C TYR A 63 3.74 -4.77 3.51
N VAL A 64 4.33 -3.89 2.69
CA VAL A 64 4.43 -4.06 1.24
C VAL A 64 5.89 -4.18 0.86
N THR A 65 6.21 -5.15 0.01
CA THR A 65 7.56 -5.29 -0.55
C THR A 65 7.71 -4.34 -1.72
N ASP A 66 8.86 -3.66 -1.81
CA ASP A 66 9.17 -2.81 -2.95
C ASP A 66 9.04 -3.56 -4.29
N GLY A 67 8.46 -2.90 -5.29
CA GLY A 67 8.27 -3.51 -6.61
C GLY A 67 7.22 -4.63 -6.64
N MET A 68 6.44 -4.83 -5.55
CA MET A 68 5.32 -5.77 -5.50
C MET A 68 3.99 -5.03 -5.34
N PRO A 69 2.93 -5.45 -6.06
CA PRO A 69 1.63 -4.81 -5.95
C PRO A 69 1.04 -4.96 -4.55
N ALA A 70 0.47 -3.86 -4.03
CA ALA A 70 -0.26 -3.86 -2.76
C ALA A 70 -1.71 -4.29 -2.98
N TYR A 71 -2.22 -5.18 -2.13
CA TYR A 71 -3.62 -5.60 -2.16
C TYR A 71 -4.24 -5.42 -0.79
N SER A 72 -5.31 -4.63 -0.72
CA SER A 72 -6.16 -4.64 0.45
C SER A 72 -7.07 -5.87 0.36
N ASP A 73 -7.14 -6.66 1.43
CA ASP A 73 -8.15 -7.74 1.54
C ASP A 73 -9.58 -7.16 1.68
N HIS A 74 -9.73 -5.84 1.52
CA HIS A 74 -10.97 -5.13 1.76
C HIS A 74 -11.90 -5.18 0.56
N VAL A 75 -13.00 -5.89 0.73
CA VAL A 75 -14.10 -5.93 -0.22
C VAL A 75 -15.13 -4.86 0.17
N CYS A 76 -15.09 -3.70 -0.50
CA CYS A 76 -16.07 -2.63 -0.28
C CYS A 76 -17.43 -3.04 -0.92
N GLY A 77 -18.39 -3.46 -0.08
CA GLY A 77 -19.74 -3.90 -0.47
C GLY A 77 -20.70 -3.79 0.72
N PRO A 78 -22.03 -3.91 0.54
CA PRO A 78 -22.89 -4.09 1.70
C PRO A 78 -22.37 -5.32 2.42
N GLU A 79 -21.99 -5.17 3.69
CA GLU A 79 -21.81 -6.34 4.55
C GLU A 79 -23.03 -7.22 4.29
N GLU A 80 -22.84 -8.44 3.78
CA GLU A 80 -23.91 -9.42 3.88
C GLU A 80 -24.00 -9.66 5.38
N ALA A 81 -24.85 -8.86 6.03
CA ALA A 81 -25.29 -9.05 7.38
C ALA A 81 -25.92 -10.44 7.42
N GLU A 82 -25.12 -11.42 7.82
CA GLU A 82 -25.58 -12.76 8.18
C GLU A 82 -26.54 -12.72 9.37
#